data_AF-A0A928VX76-F1
#
_entry.id   AF-A0A928VX76-F1
#
_cell.length_a   1.000
_cell.length_b   1.000
_cell.length_c   1.000
_cell.angle_alpha   90.00
_cell.angle_beta   90.00
_cell.angle_gamma   90.00
#
_symmetry.space_group_name_H-M   'P 1'
#
loop_
_entity.id
_entity.type
_entity.pdbx_description
1 polymer ?
#
loop_
_entity_poly.entity_id
_entity_poly.type
_entity_poly.pdbx_seq_one_letter_code
_entity_poly.pdbx_strand_id
1 'polypeptide(L)'
;MSVCKRPPKISIAQIDRLVEKALPGIAILGVAIVLIATLFPFNFSGTLHFSVEKLSDFFFRPSNSLDRIKNLLMLFPFGFGLGGWLIGKRSGKLTAAIVVLLASLGLSFIVESLQMFLPQRYPTFIDLFTNTLSGCLGFWGYDRWEAIVSYYRRAEDRHPKSYFSTLKWIAVFLAYTLFVLGTSLALQGLTQPSNWNPRFPLIIGNENNGGRPWQGSVSELAIGDRALREDAIAEIFAKTPVSKVFGDSLVASYALTGEDGYRDRSGQSPDLSPQEKSSPTGDETWLATTNAATVISQRIRQTAQFSLSAIVATDDITQTGPARTISLSRDTHHRNLTLGQREENLVVRLRSPMTGRNGSDPDLTVAGLFADTQPHHLVLSFDGSVLQVYIDGVRSPNSIDLKSGLALYHLFEVPLEATAIDLRRWGYYSLILVPFGILLGCIPLRVSRRKLYLLAVSSGIILPALLLEGLLALEAGRSMRSDNLYLSWVLISLSLLLFKGGQIGLGRALASHSRSNSESIASEI
;
A
#
# COMPACT_ATOMS: atom_id res chain seq x y z
N MET A 1 16.83 51.34 22.26
CA MET A 1 15.98 50.23 22.72
C MET A 1 15.33 49.59 21.49
N SER A 2 15.79 48.40 21.08
CA SER A 2 15.18 47.70 19.95
C SER A 2 13.79 47.23 20.37
N VAL A 3 12.77 47.79 19.73
CA VAL A 3 11.41 47.25 19.82
C VAL A 3 11.50 45.83 19.30
N CYS A 4 11.54 44.86 20.21
CA CYS A 4 11.44 43.45 19.94
C CYS A 4 10.05 43.22 19.34
N LYS A 5 9.89 43.52 18.04
CA LYS A 5 8.65 43.30 17.30
C LYS A 5 8.33 41.82 17.45
N ARG A 6 7.21 41.54 18.13
CA ARG A 6 6.68 40.19 18.26
C ARG A 6 6.66 39.58 16.86
N PRO A 7 7.20 38.37 16.64
CA PRO A 7 7.05 37.72 15.35
C PRO A 7 5.55 37.67 15.01
N PRO A 8 5.16 37.94 13.75
CA PRO A 8 3.76 37.94 13.37
C PRO A 8 3.14 36.60 13.77
N LYS A 9 2.12 36.65 14.61
CA LYS A 9 1.40 35.45 15.06
C LYS A 9 0.58 34.93 13.88
N ILE A 10 0.64 33.63 13.64
CA ILE A 10 -0.05 32.95 12.54
C ILE A 10 -1.55 33.08 12.80
N SER A 11 -2.30 33.68 11.87
CA SER A 11 -3.75 33.74 11.95
C SER A 11 -4.38 32.59 11.17
N ILE A 12 -5.58 32.16 11.58
CA ILE A 12 -6.33 31.11 10.86
C ILE A 12 -6.66 31.59 9.45
N ALA A 13 -6.84 32.91 9.28
CA ALA A 13 -6.97 33.56 7.98
C ALA A 13 -5.74 33.40 7.06
N GLN A 14 -4.51 33.34 7.59
CA GLN A 14 -3.32 33.11 6.76
C GLN A 14 -3.25 31.67 6.26
N ILE A 15 -3.58 30.69 7.11
CA ILE A 15 -3.63 29.27 6.73
C ILE A 15 -4.68 29.07 5.64
N ASP A 16 -5.86 29.67 5.81
CA ASP A 16 -6.94 29.52 4.86
C ASP A 16 -6.60 30.09 3.48
N ARG A 17 -5.96 31.28 3.41
CA ARG A 17 -5.49 31.84 2.15
C ARG A 17 -4.47 30.96 1.43
N LEU A 18 -3.64 30.23 2.17
CA LEU A 18 -2.70 29.28 1.57
C LEU A 18 -3.45 28.09 0.96
N VAL A 19 -4.46 27.57 1.66
CA VAL A 19 -5.33 26.51 1.13
C VAL A 19 -6.08 26.99 -0.10
N GLU A 20 -6.72 28.16 -0.05
CA GLU A 20 -7.44 28.76 -1.18
C GLU A 20 -6.58 28.85 -2.45
N LYS A 21 -5.31 29.27 -2.31
CA LYS A 21 -4.36 29.32 -3.43
C LYS A 21 -4.00 27.95 -3.99
N ALA A 22 -4.03 26.90 -3.17
CA ALA A 22 -3.69 25.55 -3.57
C ALA A 22 -4.85 24.79 -4.26
N LEU A 23 -6.11 25.22 -4.05
CA LEU A 23 -7.31 24.50 -4.54
C LEU A 23 -7.29 24.11 -6.03
N PRO A 24 -6.91 25.00 -6.98
CA PRO A 24 -6.81 24.61 -8.39
C PRO A 24 -5.77 23.52 -8.62
N GLY A 25 -4.61 23.62 -7.95
CA GLY A 25 -3.55 22.62 -8.02
C GLY A 25 -3.98 21.28 -7.45
N ILE A 26 -4.75 21.27 -6.35
CA ILE A 26 -5.32 20.07 -5.75
C ILE A 26 -6.30 19.39 -6.74
N ALA A 27 -7.12 20.18 -7.44
CA ALA A 27 -8.04 19.65 -8.44
C ALA A 27 -7.29 18.98 -9.61
N ILE A 28 -6.27 19.67 -10.15
CA ILE A 28 -5.44 19.16 -11.25
C ILE A 28 -4.70 17.88 -10.82
N LEU A 29 -4.13 17.87 -9.62
CA LEU A 29 -3.47 16.69 -9.06
C LEU A 29 -4.45 15.52 -8.93
N GLY A 30 -5.69 15.78 -8.50
CA GLY A 30 -6.75 14.78 -8.46
C GLY A 30 -7.01 14.14 -9.82
N VAL A 31 -7.12 14.95 -10.89
CA VAL A 31 -7.27 14.42 -12.26
C VAL A 31 -6.06 13.57 -12.65
N ALA A 32 -4.85 14.05 -12.40
CA ALA A 32 -3.63 13.33 -12.74
C ALA A 32 -3.52 11.97 -12.01
N ILE A 33 -3.87 11.93 -10.72
CA ILE A 33 -3.91 10.69 -9.93
C ILE A 33 -4.85 9.68 -10.59
N VAL A 34 -6.08 10.08 -10.92
CA VAL A 34 -7.07 9.17 -11.51
C VAL A 34 -6.62 8.65 -12.86
N LEU A 35 -6.11 9.53 -13.74
CA LEU A 35 -5.65 9.11 -15.06
C LEU A 35 -4.47 8.13 -14.99
N ILE A 36 -3.50 8.39 -14.12
CA ILE A 36 -2.33 7.51 -13.96
C ILE A 36 -2.74 6.17 -13.36
N ALA A 37 -3.50 6.21 -12.28
CA ALA A 37 -3.89 5.02 -11.53
C ALA A 37 -4.76 4.05 -12.36
N THR A 38 -5.71 4.59 -13.14
CA THR A 38 -6.71 3.78 -13.84
C THR A 38 -6.32 3.40 -15.26
N LEU A 39 -5.48 4.19 -15.93
CA LEU A 39 -5.14 3.99 -17.34
C LEU A 39 -3.72 3.46 -17.59
N PHE A 40 -2.84 3.45 -16.58
CA PHE A 40 -1.53 2.82 -16.72
C PHE A 40 -1.66 1.31 -17.04
N PRO A 41 -0.81 0.72 -17.91
CA PRO A 41 0.40 1.27 -18.55
C PRO A 41 0.19 2.12 -19.80
N PHE A 42 -1.05 2.59 -20.06
CA PHE A 42 -1.40 3.34 -21.27
C PHE A 42 -1.17 2.54 -22.56
N ASN A 43 -1.19 1.21 -22.47
CA ASN A 43 -1.04 0.28 -23.59
C ASN A 43 -2.38 0.09 -24.32
N PHE A 44 -2.95 1.19 -24.81
CA PHE A 44 -4.22 1.16 -25.52
C PHE A 44 -4.10 0.34 -26.81
N SER A 45 -4.98 -0.64 -26.98
CA SER A 45 -5.16 -1.36 -28.24
C SER A 45 -6.11 -0.58 -29.15
N GLY A 46 -5.74 -0.37 -30.42
CA GLY A 46 -6.62 0.25 -31.41
C GLY A 46 -7.88 -0.56 -31.75
N THR A 47 -7.94 -1.81 -31.31
CA THR A 47 -9.11 -2.67 -31.41
C THR A 47 -10.00 -2.50 -30.18
N LEU A 48 -11.27 -2.15 -30.41
CA LEU A 48 -12.30 -2.23 -29.38
C LEU A 48 -12.46 -3.70 -29.01
N HIS A 49 -11.97 -4.08 -27.83
CA HIS A 49 -12.25 -5.39 -27.27
C HIS A 49 -13.68 -5.40 -26.71
N PHE A 50 -14.67 -5.21 -27.59
CA PHE A 50 -16.09 -5.23 -27.23
C PHE A 50 -16.61 -6.66 -27.36
N SER A 51 -17.05 -7.24 -26.25
CA SER A 51 -17.75 -8.52 -26.22
C SER A 51 -19.02 -8.38 -25.39
N VAL A 52 -20.03 -9.21 -25.68
CA VAL A 52 -21.26 -9.28 -24.86
C VAL A 52 -20.92 -9.60 -23.40
N GLU A 53 -19.87 -10.39 -23.17
CA GLU A 53 -19.32 -10.69 -21.85
C GLU A 53 -18.80 -9.44 -21.13
N LYS A 54 -18.07 -8.56 -21.81
CA LYS A 54 -17.60 -7.30 -21.20
C LYS A 54 -18.72 -6.32 -20.89
N LEU A 55 -19.78 -6.31 -21.69
CA LEU A 55 -20.97 -5.52 -21.40
C LEU A 55 -21.72 -6.09 -20.19
N SER A 56 -21.80 -7.42 -20.06
CA SER A 56 -22.31 -8.08 -18.86
C SER A 56 -21.44 -7.75 -17.63
N ASP A 57 -20.11 -7.82 -17.76
CA ASP A 57 -19.18 -7.47 -16.69
C ASP A 57 -19.34 -6.01 -16.24
N PHE A 58 -19.59 -5.08 -17.16
CA PHE A 58 -19.84 -3.68 -16.80
C PHE A 58 -21.00 -3.53 -15.81
N PHE A 59 -22.10 -4.26 -16.01
CA PHE A 59 -23.28 -4.16 -15.14
C PHE A 59 -23.24 -5.09 -13.93
N PHE A 60 -22.67 -6.29 -14.06
CA PHE A 60 -22.86 -7.37 -13.10
C PHE A 60 -21.59 -7.85 -12.40
N ARG A 61 -20.41 -7.34 -12.77
CA ARG A 61 -19.16 -7.76 -12.13
C ARG A 61 -19.14 -7.32 -10.66
N PRO A 62 -19.05 -8.25 -9.70
CA PRO A 62 -19.01 -7.90 -8.29
C PRO A 62 -17.67 -7.24 -7.96
N SER A 63 -17.71 -6.05 -7.35
CA SER A 63 -16.51 -5.39 -6.82
C SER A 63 -16.16 -5.93 -5.44
N ASN A 64 -14.87 -6.02 -5.14
CA ASN A 64 -14.42 -6.33 -3.78
C ASN A 64 -14.51 -5.06 -2.89
N SER A 65 -14.64 -5.24 -1.58
CA SER A 65 -14.71 -4.14 -0.61
C SER A 65 -13.53 -3.19 -0.67
N LEU A 66 -12.31 -3.70 -0.90
CA LEU A 66 -11.13 -2.87 -1.07
C LEU A 66 -11.20 -2.05 -2.35
N ASP A 67 -11.66 -2.61 -3.47
CA ASP A 67 -11.77 -1.88 -4.74
C ASP A 67 -12.75 -0.70 -4.61
N ARG A 68 -13.87 -0.91 -3.89
CA ARG A 68 -14.79 0.19 -3.55
C ARG A 68 -14.13 1.29 -2.71
N ILE A 69 -13.28 0.93 -1.74
CA ILE A 69 -12.55 1.91 -0.92
C ILE A 69 -11.56 2.70 -1.78
N LYS A 70 -10.83 2.04 -2.69
CA LYS A 70 -9.91 2.71 -3.61
C LYS A 70 -10.63 3.78 -4.44
N ASN A 71 -11.74 3.40 -5.07
CA ASN A 71 -12.51 4.32 -5.91
C ASN A 71 -13.11 5.48 -5.11
N LEU A 72 -13.55 5.23 -3.87
CA LEU A 72 -14.04 6.28 -2.96
C LEU A 72 -12.96 7.32 -2.59
N LEU A 73 -11.68 6.99 -2.69
CA LEU A 73 -10.56 7.91 -2.44
C LEU A 73 -10.06 8.62 -3.70
N MET A 74 -10.35 8.06 -4.87
CA MET A 74 -9.68 8.39 -6.14
C MET A 74 -9.96 9.82 -6.64
N LEU A 75 -11.23 10.24 -6.66
CA LEU A 75 -11.65 11.58 -7.07
C LEU A 75 -11.85 12.56 -5.91
N PHE A 76 -11.51 12.17 -4.68
CA PHE A 76 -11.66 13.03 -3.51
C PHE A 76 -10.85 14.34 -3.64
N PRO A 77 -9.56 14.33 -4.03
CA PRO A 77 -8.80 15.56 -4.21
C PRO A 77 -9.39 16.45 -5.31
N PHE A 78 -9.88 15.84 -6.40
CA PHE A 78 -10.53 16.55 -7.49
C PHE A 78 -11.76 17.32 -7.00
N GLY A 79 -12.67 16.64 -6.30
CA GLY A 79 -13.88 17.26 -5.75
C GLY A 79 -13.60 18.34 -4.70
N PHE A 80 -12.61 18.10 -3.83
CA PHE A 80 -12.19 19.07 -2.82
C PHE A 80 -11.64 20.35 -3.46
N GLY A 81 -10.73 20.22 -4.42
CA GLY A 81 -10.12 21.35 -5.11
C GLY A 81 -11.09 22.13 -5.99
N LEU A 82 -11.85 21.43 -6.85
CA LEU A 82 -12.80 22.05 -7.77
C LEU A 82 -13.93 22.76 -6.99
N GLY A 83 -14.53 22.06 -6.04
CA GLY A 83 -15.62 22.59 -5.25
C GLY A 83 -15.21 23.80 -4.43
N GLY A 84 -14.02 23.78 -3.83
CA GLY A 84 -13.50 24.92 -3.11
C GLY A 84 -13.18 26.12 -4.00
N TRP A 85 -12.60 25.88 -5.17
CA TRP A 85 -12.33 26.94 -6.14
C TRP A 85 -13.61 27.64 -6.62
N LEU A 86 -14.68 26.87 -6.86
CA LEU A 86 -15.99 27.41 -7.26
C LEU A 86 -16.62 28.26 -6.14
N ILE A 87 -16.60 27.78 -4.89
CA ILE A 87 -17.08 28.56 -3.74
C ILE A 87 -16.26 29.86 -3.60
N GLY A 88 -14.93 29.78 -3.75
CA GLY A 88 -14.05 30.96 -3.71
C GLY A 88 -14.36 31.99 -4.80
N LYS A 89 -14.86 31.55 -5.96
CA LYS A 89 -15.38 32.42 -7.03
C LYS A 89 -16.81 32.94 -6.79
N ARG A 90 -17.35 32.78 -5.58
CA ARG A 90 -18.70 33.18 -5.17
C ARG A 90 -19.83 32.44 -5.90
N SER A 91 -19.57 31.24 -6.43
CA SER A 91 -20.66 30.36 -6.86
C SER A 91 -21.46 29.89 -5.63
N GLY A 92 -22.79 29.76 -5.77
CA GLY A 92 -23.63 29.18 -4.73
C GLY A 92 -23.25 27.72 -4.45
N LYS A 93 -23.40 27.25 -3.20
CA LYS A 93 -23.03 25.88 -2.81
C LYS A 93 -23.74 24.82 -3.65
N LEU A 94 -25.01 25.04 -3.99
CA LEU A 94 -25.78 24.14 -4.87
C LEU A 94 -25.18 24.07 -6.28
N THR A 95 -24.84 25.23 -6.87
CA THR A 95 -24.20 25.28 -8.19
C THR A 95 -22.85 24.57 -8.17
N ALA A 96 -22.03 24.82 -7.14
CA ALA A 96 -20.74 24.13 -6.98
C ALA A 96 -20.93 22.61 -6.86
N ALA A 97 -21.92 22.15 -6.08
CA ALA A 97 -22.24 20.74 -5.93
C ALA A 97 -22.64 20.09 -7.26
N ILE A 98 -23.51 20.74 -8.04
CA ILE A 98 -23.95 20.25 -9.36
C ILE A 98 -22.76 20.17 -10.31
N VAL A 99 -21.91 21.20 -10.37
CA VAL A 99 -20.73 21.21 -11.24
C VAL A 99 -19.75 20.10 -10.84
N VAL A 100 -19.48 19.91 -9.55
CA VAL A 100 -18.59 18.84 -9.07
C VAL A 100 -19.18 17.47 -9.40
N LEU A 101 -20.49 17.27 -9.21
CA LEU A 101 -21.16 16.01 -9.55
C LEU A 101 -21.01 15.70 -11.05
N LEU A 102 -21.37 16.64 -11.92
CA LEU A 102 -21.31 16.45 -13.38
C LEU A 102 -19.88 16.27 -13.87
N ALA A 103 -18.92 17.03 -13.33
CA ALA A 103 -17.53 16.92 -13.70
C ALA A 103 -16.91 15.59 -13.22
N SER A 104 -17.28 15.12 -12.03
CA SER A 104 -16.81 13.83 -11.50
C SER A 104 -17.42 12.67 -12.29
N LEU A 105 -18.71 12.75 -12.62
CA LEU A 105 -19.40 11.77 -13.47
C LEU A 105 -18.78 11.73 -14.87
N GLY A 106 -18.55 12.89 -15.48
CA GLY A 106 -17.93 12.99 -16.80
C GLY A 106 -16.51 12.45 -16.82
N LEU A 107 -15.67 12.81 -15.84
CA LEU A 107 -14.30 12.30 -15.74
C LEU A 107 -14.28 10.79 -15.51
N SER A 108 -15.13 10.29 -14.61
CA SER A 108 -15.28 8.87 -14.36
C SER A 108 -15.73 8.11 -15.62
N PHE A 109 -16.73 8.63 -16.34
CA PHE A 109 -17.20 8.05 -17.60
C PHE A 109 -16.12 8.01 -18.69
N ILE A 110 -15.33 9.08 -18.82
CA ILE A 110 -14.20 9.13 -19.77
C ILE A 110 -13.18 8.05 -19.43
N VAL A 111 -12.82 7.92 -18.15
CA VAL A 111 -11.84 6.92 -17.69
C VAL A 111 -12.34 5.50 -17.95
N GLU A 112 -13.56 5.16 -17.54
CA GLU A 112 -14.16 3.84 -17.79
C GLU A 112 -14.25 3.53 -19.29
N SER A 113 -14.55 4.55 -20.11
CA SER A 113 -14.59 4.40 -21.57
C SER A 113 -13.22 4.10 -22.16
N LEU A 114 -12.17 4.77 -21.67
CA LEU A 114 -10.79 4.54 -22.09
C LEU A 114 -10.28 3.15 -21.67
N GLN A 115 -10.73 2.63 -20.52
CA GLN A 115 -10.38 1.29 -20.08
C GLN A 115 -10.89 0.17 -20.99
N MET A 116 -11.93 0.41 -21.81
CA MET A 116 -12.37 -0.55 -22.84
C MET A 116 -11.28 -0.88 -23.87
N PHE A 117 -10.32 0.03 -24.06
CA PHE A 117 -9.19 -0.11 -24.96
C PHE A 117 -7.95 -0.69 -24.27
N LEU A 118 -8.03 -1.06 -23.00
CA LEU A 118 -6.93 -1.68 -22.26
C LEU A 118 -7.17 -3.20 -22.14
N PRO A 119 -6.25 -4.06 -22.59
CA PRO A 119 -6.44 -5.52 -22.57
C PRO A 119 -6.66 -6.13 -21.18
N GLN A 120 -6.10 -5.50 -20.14
CA GLN A 120 -6.07 -6.01 -18.76
C GLN A 120 -7.04 -5.28 -17.82
N ARG A 121 -7.80 -4.29 -18.30
CA ARG A 121 -8.76 -3.54 -17.50
C ARG A 121 -10.19 -3.87 -17.93
N TYR A 122 -11.11 -3.80 -16.96
CA TYR A 122 -12.51 -4.06 -17.17
C TYR A 122 -13.28 -2.89 -16.58
N PRO A 123 -14.06 -2.15 -17.38
CA PRO A 123 -14.86 -1.09 -16.85
C PRO A 123 -16.00 -1.66 -16.01
N THR A 124 -16.40 -0.96 -14.94
CA THR A 124 -17.59 -1.36 -14.18
C THR A 124 -18.47 -0.17 -13.82
N PHE A 125 -19.79 -0.41 -13.82
CA PHE A 125 -20.77 0.57 -13.39
C PHE A 125 -20.58 0.96 -11.92
N ILE A 126 -20.11 0.03 -11.09
CA ILE A 126 -19.81 0.30 -9.69
C ILE A 126 -18.63 1.27 -9.57
N ASP A 127 -17.61 1.15 -10.41
CA ASP A 127 -16.46 2.05 -10.44
C ASP A 127 -16.89 3.45 -10.90
N LEU A 128 -17.72 3.53 -11.96
CA LEU A 128 -18.34 4.77 -12.41
C LEU A 128 -19.03 5.53 -11.26
N PHE A 129 -19.88 4.82 -10.51
CA PHE A 129 -20.65 5.37 -9.39
C PHE A 129 -19.76 5.75 -8.19
N THR A 130 -18.85 4.86 -7.78
CA THR A 130 -18.00 5.07 -6.59
C THR A 130 -16.99 6.20 -6.81
N ASN A 131 -16.41 6.32 -8.00
CA ASN A 131 -15.56 7.46 -8.38
C ASN A 131 -16.37 8.77 -8.40
N THR A 132 -17.59 8.77 -8.95
CA THR A 132 -18.45 9.96 -8.93
C THR A 132 -18.78 10.39 -7.50
N LEU A 133 -19.10 9.43 -6.63
CA LEU A 133 -19.35 9.66 -5.21
C LEU A 133 -18.10 10.20 -4.50
N SER A 134 -16.90 9.73 -4.86
CA SER A 134 -15.63 10.23 -4.33
C SER A 134 -15.46 11.74 -4.57
N GLY A 135 -15.77 12.23 -5.77
CA GLY A 135 -15.76 13.66 -6.06
C GLY A 135 -16.75 14.46 -5.21
N CYS A 136 -17.97 13.94 -5.05
CA CYS A 136 -18.97 14.56 -4.17
C CYS A 136 -18.52 14.58 -2.69
N LEU A 137 -17.90 13.51 -2.21
CA LEU A 137 -17.32 13.44 -0.85
C LEU A 137 -16.15 14.41 -0.69
N GLY A 138 -15.34 14.62 -1.73
CA GLY A 138 -14.30 15.64 -1.76
C GLY A 138 -14.87 17.05 -1.57
N PHE A 139 -15.93 17.39 -2.30
CA PHE A 139 -16.63 18.66 -2.13
C PHE A 139 -17.23 18.82 -0.73
N TRP A 140 -17.90 17.78 -0.22
CA TRP A 140 -18.42 17.78 1.15
C TRP A 140 -17.29 17.98 2.16
N GLY A 141 -16.12 17.37 1.94
CA GLY A 141 -14.92 17.58 2.74
C GLY A 141 -14.47 19.03 2.76
N TYR A 142 -14.48 19.71 1.60
CA TYR A 142 -14.18 21.14 1.54
C TYR A 142 -15.23 21.99 2.28
N ASP A 143 -16.51 21.69 2.12
CA ASP A 143 -17.60 22.39 2.83
C ASP A 143 -17.48 22.25 4.36
N ARG A 144 -17.06 21.08 4.86
CA ARG A 144 -16.73 20.89 6.27
C ARG A 144 -15.48 21.66 6.68
N TRP A 145 -14.43 21.66 5.86
CA TRP A 145 -13.22 22.46 6.08
C TRP A 145 -13.54 23.95 6.22
N GLU A 146 -14.29 24.52 5.27
CA GLU A 146 -14.72 25.92 5.26
C GLU A 146 -15.52 26.27 6.53
N ALA A 147 -16.43 25.40 6.97
CA ALA A 147 -17.20 25.61 8.19
C ALA A 147 -16.32 25.64 9.44
N ILE A 148 -15.35 24.73 9.54
CA ILE A 148 -14.38 24.67 10.65
C ILE A 148 -13.53 25.94 10.66
N VAL A 149 -12.94 26.29 9.52
CA VAL A 149 -12.09 27.49 9.39
C VAL A 149 -12.88 28.75 9.69
N SER A 150 -14.11 28.88 9.21
CA SER A 150 -14.98 30.03 9.45
C SER A 150 -15.42 30.17 10.90
N TYR A 151 -15.64 29.06 11.61
CA TYR A 151 -15.87 29.07 13.06
C TYR A 151 -14.65 29.65 13.79
N TYR A 152 -13.47 29.14 13.45
CA TYR A 152 -12.22 29.54 14.08
C TYR A 152 -11.79 30.97 13.73
N ARG A 153 -12.04 31.43 12.49
CA ARG A 153 -11.85 32.81 12.06
C ARG A 153 -12.72 33.78 12.88
N ARG A 154 -14.02 33.48 13.02
CA ARG A 154 -14.93 34.28 13.87
C ARG A 154 -14.53 34.28 15.34
N ALA A 155 -14.04 33.15 15.85
CA ALA A 155 -13.53 33.06 17.21
C ALA A 155 -12.26 33.91 17.41
N GLU A 156 -11.37 33.93 16.40
CA GLU A 156 -10.18 34.77 16.36
C GLU A 156 -10.54 36.26 16.35
N ASP A 157 -11.52 36.67 15.53
CA ASP A 157 -11.99 38.05 15.45
C ASP A 157 -12.60 38.55 16.78
N ARG A 158 -13.37 37.70 17.47
CA ARG A 158 -14.00 38.04 18.76
C ARG A 158 -13.01 38.10 19.92
N HIS A 159 -12.00 37.23 19.91
CA HIS A 159 -11.01 37.15 20.98
C HIS A 159 -9.58 37.10 20.41
N PRO A 160 -9.05 38.22 19.88
CA PRO A 160 -7.73 38.26 19.25
C PRO A 160 -6.58 37.93 20.22
N LYS A 161 -6.84 37.94 21.54
CA LYS A 161 -5.89 37.55 22.60
C LYS A 161 -6.04 36.10 23.07
N SER A 162 -7.15 35.41 22.79
CA SER A 162 -7.45 34.01 23.15
C SER A 162 -7.44 33.12 21.89
N TYR A 163 -6.30 33.12 21.21
CA TYR A 163 -6.10 32.39 19.97
C TYR A 163 -6.12 30.86 20.18
N PHE A 164 -6.22 30.08 19.09
CA PHE A 164 -6.02 28.63 19.06
C PHE A 164 -4.73 28.29 19.83
N SER A 165 -4.90 27.83 21.07
CA SER A 165 -3.81 27.84 22.03
C SER A 165 -2.70 26.87 21.60
N THR A 166 -1.48 27.10 22.10
CA THR A 166 -0.36 26.16 21.94
C THR A 166 -0.80 24.72 22.26
N LEU A 167 -1.64 24.55 23.30
CA LEU A 167 -2.19 23.25 23.68
C LEU A 167 -3.08 22.64 22.58
N LYS A 168 -3.92 23.43 21.91
CA LYS A 168 -4.76 22.93 20.81
C LYS A 168 -3.92 22.51 19.60
N TRP A 169 -2.87 23.26 19.26
CA TRP A 169 -1.94 22.83 18.20
C TRP A 169 -1.16 21.58 18.55
N ILE A 170 -0.71 21.45 19.81
CA ILE A 170 -0.11 20.21 20.32
C ILE A 170 -1.13 19.07 20.20
N ALA A 171 -2.38 19.29 20.57
CA ALA A 171 -3.44 18.28 20.43
C ALA A 171 -3.66 17.87 18.96
N VAL A 172 -3.69 18.80 18.01
CA VAL A 172 -3.77 18.49 16.58
C VAL A 172 -2.54 17.72 16.10
N PHE A 173 -1.34 18.10 16.55
CA PHE A 173 -0.10 17.39 16.23
C PHE A 173 -0.11 15.94 16.75
N LEU A 174 -0.53 15.74 18.00
CA LEU A 174 -0.66 14.41 18.60
C LEU A 174 -1.75 13.59 17.92
N ALA A 175 -2.91 14.21 17.61
CA ALA A 175 -3.98 13.54 16.88
C ALA A 175 -3.52 13.10 15.48
N TYR A 176 -2.76 13.95 14.78
CA TYR A 176 -2.16 13.57 13.50
C TYR A 176 -1.11 12.46 13.65
N THR A 177 -0.33 12.47 14.75
CA THR A 177 0.60 11.37 15.07
C THR A 177 -0.15 10.04 15.22
N LEU A 178 -1.22 10.03 16.01
CA LEU A 178 -2.05 8.84 16.21
C LEU A 178 -2.72 8.41 14.91
N PHE A 179 -3.19 9.35 14.10
CA PHE A 179 -3.73 9.06 12.77
C PHE A 179 -2.70 8.37 11.89
N VAL A 180 -1.48 8.90 11.79
CA VAL A 180 -0.40 8.29 10.99
C VAL A 180 -0.04 6.88 11.46
N LEU A 181 0.08 6.67 12.77
CA LEU A 181 0.37 5.35 13.33
C LEU A 181 -0.79 4.37 13.07
N GLY A 182 -2.03 4.82 13.29
CA GLY A 182 -3.22 4.02 13.03
C GLY A 182 -3.40 3.67 11.55
N THR A 183 -3.15 4.61 10.64
CA THR A 183 -3.16 4.37 9.19
C THR A 183 -2.06 3.39 8.79
N SER A 184 -0.85 3.51 9.35
CA SER A 184 0.25 2.59 9.05
C SER A 184 -0.08 1.15 9.47
N LEU A 185 -0.63 0.98 10.68
CA LEU A 185 -1.15 -0.31 11.17
C LEU A 185 -2.28 -0.87 10.28
N ALA A 186 -3.24 -0.02 9.90
CA ALA A 186 -4.34 -0.43 9.05
C ALA A 186 -3.85 -0.89 7.66
N LEU A 187 -2.89 -0.15 7.07
CA LEU A 187 -2.26 -0.49 5.80
C LEU A 187 -1.47 -1.79 5.90
N GLN A 188 -0.78 -2.04 7.01
CA GLN A 188 -0.09 -3.30 7.25
C GLN A 188 -1.07 -4.49 7.31
N GLY A 189 -2.24 -4.31 7.92
CA GLY A 189 -3.29 -5.32 7.92
C GLY A 189 -3.71 -5.76 6.50
N LEU A 190 -3.50 -4.91 5.50
CA LEU A 190 -3.77 -5.23 4.09
C LEU A 190 -2.68 -6.11 3.45
N THR A 191 -1.46 -6.10 3.96
CA THR A 191 -0.33 -6.83 3.39
C THR A 191 -0.12 -8.21 4.01
N GLN A 192 -0.61 -8.42 5.23
CA GLN A 192 -0.51 -9.68 5.94
C GLN A 192 -1.43 -10.79 5.38
N PRO A 193 -1.08 -12.07 5.56
CA PRO A 193 -1.90 -13.23 5.14
C PRO A 193 -3.18 -13.43 5.99
N SER A 194 -3.73 -12.37 6.59
CA SER A 194 -4.86 -12.41 7.54
C SER A 194 -6.14 -13.01 6.95
N ASN A 195 -6.32 -12.92 5.62
CA ASN A 195 -7.46 -13.40 4.87
C ASN A 195 -7.27 -14.77 4.21
N TRP A 196 -6.23 -15.54 4.59
CA TRP A 196 -6.04 -16.91 4.14
C TRP A 196 -7.24 -17.80 4.50
N ASN A 197 -7.64 -18.66 3.57
CA ASN A 197 -8.77 -19.57 3.76
C ASN A 197 -8.26 -20.91 4.33
N PRO A 198 -8.70 -21.32 5.53
CA PRO A 198 -8.27 -22.59 6.12
C PRO A 198 -8.78 -23.83 5.40
N ARG A 199 -9.74 -23.69 4.47
CA ARG A 199 -10.35 -24.82 3.75
C ARG A 199 -9.56 -25.25 2.51
N PHE A 200 -8.44 -24.60 2.20
CA PHE A 200 -7.66 -24.98 1.02
C PHE A 200 -6.77 -26.19 1.32
N PRO A 201 -6.79 -27.23 0.48
CA PRO A 201 -5.81 -28.30 0.55
C PRO A 201 -4.42 -27.79 0.15
N LEU A 202 -3.39 -28.54 0.56
CA LEU A 202 -2.05 -28.44 -0.02
C LEU A 202 -2.01 -29.36 -1.24
N ILE A 203 -1.48 -28.85 -2.34
CA ILE A 203 -1.46 -29.50 -3.66
C ILE A 203 -0.04 -29.42 -4.21
N ILE A 204 0.43 -30.50 -4.84
CA ILE A 204 1.75 -30.59 -5.48
C ILE A 204 1.58 -31.14 -6.89
N GLY A 205 2.15 -30.45 -7.89
CA GLY A 205 2.25 -30.92 -9.28
C GLY A 205 1.09 -30.54 -10.22
N ASN A 206 0.00 -29.96 -9.72
CA ASN A 206 -1.09 -29.44 -10.56
C ASN A 206 -1.98 -28.46 -9.76
N GLU A 207 -3.07 -27.98 -10.36
CA GLU A 207 -4.20 -27.37 -9.66
C GLU A 207 -5.22 -28.46 -9.29
N ASN A 208 -6.06 -28.22 -8.28
CA ASN A 208 -7.05 -29.19 -7.77
C ASN A 208 -8.00 -29.77 -8.84
N ASN A 209 -8.13 -29.11 -9.99
CA ASN A 209 -9.00 -29.50 -11.09
C ASN A 209 -8.24 -30.05 -12.32
N GLY A 210 -6.92 -30.22 -12.23
CA GLY A 210 -6.06 -30.59 -13.35
C GLY A 210 -5.80 -29.45 -14.35
N GLY A 211 -6.14 -28.21 -14.03
CA GLY A 211 -6.14 -27.13 -15.03
C GLY A 211 -4.77 -26.50 -15.31
N ARG A 212 -3.72 -26.84 -14.55
CA ARG A 212 -2.40 -26.19 -14.59
C ARG A 212 -1.29 -27.20 -14.22
N PRO A 213 -1.13 -28.29 -14.99
CA PRO A 213 -0.16 -29.34 -14.69
C PRO A 213 1.26 -28.77 -14.67
N TRP A 214 2.11 -29.35 -13.84
CA TRP A 214 3.55 -29.09 -13.81
C TRP A 214 4.32 -30.36 -14.13
N GLN A 215 5.33 -30.25 -15.01
CA GLN A 215 6.20 -31.37 -15.39
C GLN A 215 7.47 -31.29 -14.55
N GLY A 216 7.54 -32.12 -13.51
CA GLY A 216 8.66 -32.15 -12.60
C GLY A 216 8.35 -32.94 -11.34
N SER A 217 9.29 -32.91 -10.40
CA SER A 217 9.18 -33.63 -9.14
C SER A 217 9.52 -32.75 -7.94
N VAL A 218 8.83 -33.01 -6.82
CA VAL A 218 9.18 -32.47 -5.51
C VAL A 218 9.60 -33.66 -4.64
N SER A 219 10.82 -33.62 -4.12
CA SER A 219 11.39 -34.73 -3.33
C SER A 219 11.45 -34.44 -1.84
N GLU A 220 11.22 -33.21 -1.40
CA GLU A 220 11.04 -32.87 0.01
C GLU A 220 10.20 -31.61 0.12
N LEU A 221 9.35 -31.54 1.15
CA LEU A 221 8.59 -30.34 1.48
C LEU A 221 8.47 -30.20 3.00
N ALA A 222 8.86 -29.06 3.55
CA ALA A 222 8.62 -28.68 4.93
C ALA A 222 8.05 -27.27 5.00
N ILE A 223 7.07 -27.06 5.87
CA ILE A 223 6.42 -25.76 6.09
C ILE A 223 6.44 -25.46 7.58
N GLY A 224 6.83 -24.24 7.93
CA GLY A 224 6.77 -23.71 9.28
C GLY A 224 5.95 -22.43 9.37
N ASP A 225 5.40 -22.16 10.55
CA ASP A 225 4.57 -20.99 10.84
C ASP A 225 5.37 -19.75 11.30
N ARG A 226 6.70 -19.80 11.20
CA ARG A 226 7.60 -18.69 11.49
C ARG A 226 8.57 -18.47 10.36
N ALA A 227 9.07 -17.24 10.27
CA ALA A 227 10.14 -16.89 9.37
C ALA A 227 11.47 -17.42 9.90
N LEU A 228 12.22 -18.12 9.04
CA LEU A 228 13.58 -18.50 9.34
C LEU A 228 14.51 -17.31 9.14
N ARG A 229 15.47 -17.19 10.06
CA ARG A 229 16.59 -16.26 10.00
C ARG A 229 17.68 -16.80 9.05
N GLU A 230 18.58 -15.93 8.61
CA GLU A 230 19.63 -16.30 7.63
C GLU A 230 20.57 -17.40 8.14
N ASP A 231 20.87 -17.43 9.45
CA ASP A 231 21.64 -18.49 10.11
C ASP A 231 20.93 -19.85 10.03
N ALA A 232 19.65 -19.90 10.41
CA ALA A 232 18.82 -21.10 10.32
C ALA A 232 18.65 -21.58 8.86
N ILE A 233 18.53 -20.66 7.91
CA ILE A 233 18.45 -20.99 6.48
C ILE A 233 19.78 -21.62 6.01
N ALA A 234 20.93 -21.07 6.44
CA ALA A 234 22.23 -21.64 6.13
C ALA A 234 22.38 -23.07 6.70
N GLU A 235 21.84 -23.34 7.89
CA GLU A 235 21.82 -24.69 8.47
C GLU A 235 21.04 -25.70 7.62
N ILE A 236 19.92 -25.29 7.01
CA ILE A 236 19.14 -26.14 6.09
C ILE A 236 20.00 -26.53 4.88
N PHE A 237 20.68 -25.57 4.25
CA PHE A 237 21.56 -25.83 3.11
C PHE A 237 22.82 -26.61 3.51
N ALA A 238 23.23 -26.53 4.77
CA ALA A 238 24.26 -27.39 5.37
C ALA A 238 23.74 -28.81 5.73
N LYS A 239 22.54 -29.18 5.26
CA LYS A 239 21.89 -30.49 5.45
C LYS A 239 21.51 -30.81 6.89
N THR A 240 21.30 -29.79 7.72
CA THR A 240 20.68 -29.98 9.03
C THR A 240 19.22 -30.42 8.82
N PRO A 241 18.73 -31.47 9.51
CA PRO A 241 17.35 -31.90 9.37
C PRO A 241 16.36 -30.75 9.57
N VAL A 242 15.44 -30.55 8.63
CA VAL A 242 14.46 -29.45 8.68
C VAL A 242 13.65 -29.47 9.98
N SER A 243 13.35 -30.65 10.54
CA SER A 243 12.65 -30.76 11.82
C SER A 243 13.40 -30.12 12.99
N LYS A 244 14.74 -30.12 12.97
CA LYS A 244 15.56 -29.46 13.98
C LYS A 244 15.60 -27.95 13.78
N VAL A 245 15.73 -27.49 12.53
CA VAL A 245 15.81 -26.07 12.21
C VAL A 245 14.48 -25.37 12.47
N PHE A 246 13.38 -25.97 12.01
CA PHE A 246 12.04 -25.41 12.24
C PHE A 246 11.58 -25.58 13.69
N GLY A 247 12.00 -26.66 14.39
CA GLY A 247 11.60 -26.94 15.76
C GLY A 247 10.08 -26.89 15.94
N ASP A 248 9.62 -26.17 16.97
CA ASP A 248 8.19 -26.04 17.30
C ASP A 248 7.35 -25.30 16.24
N SER A 249 8.01 -24.59 15.32
CA SER A 249 7.33 -23.88 14.22
C SER A 249 6.92 -24.81 13.08
N LEU A 250 7.43 -26.05 13.02
CA LEU A 250 7.12 -27.00 11.97
C LEU A 250 5.62 -27.38 12.00
N VAL A 251 4.94 -27.20 10.86
CA VAL A 251 3.49 -27.49 10.72
C VAL A 251 3.18 -28.56 9.68
N ALA A 252 4.10 -28.83 8.75
CA ALA A 252 3.97 -29.90 7.80
C ALA A 252 5.36 -30.35 7.32
N SER A 253 5.57 -31.65 7.12
CA SER A 253 6.80 -32.20 6.56
C SER A 253 6.53 -33.49 5.79
N TYR A 254 6.92 -33.53 4.52
CA TYR A 254 6.74 -34.66 3.61
C TYR A 254 8.06 -34.95 2.90
N ALA A 255 8.39 -36.23 2.75
CA ALA A 255 9.61 -36.64 2.04
C ALA A 255 9.37 -37.08 0.60
N LEU A 256 8.11 -37.22 0.17
CA LEU A 256 7.68 -37.37 -1.23
C LEU A 256 8.44 -38.43 -2.06
N THR A 257 9.09 -39.36 -1.38
CA THR A 257 9.94 -40.41 -1.91
C THR A 257 9.76 -41.64 -1.01
N GLY A 258 9.72 -42.84 -1.62
CA GLY A 258 9.47 -44.09 -0.91
C GLY A 258 8.00 -44.34 -0.53
N GLU A 259 7.73 -45.53 0.04
CA GLU A 259 6.35 -46.02 0.32
C GLU A 259 5.57 -45.16 1.34
N ASP A 260 6.25 -44.51 2.29
CA ASP A 260 5.66 -43.59 3.29
C ASP A 260 5.83 -42.09 2.92
N GLY A 261 6.19 -41.78 1.66
CA GLY A 261 6.57 -40.44 1.24
C GLY A 261 5.48 -39.37 1.38
N TYR A 262 4.21 -39.80 1.41
CA TYR A 262 3.03 -38.91 1.46
C TYR A 262 2.49 -38.65 2.86
N ARG A 263 3.03 -39.33 3.88
CA ARG A 263 2.61 -39.13 5.27
C ARG A 263 3.24 -37.87 5.86
N ASP A 264 2.44 -37.07 6.57
CA ASP A 264 2.98 -35.91 7.29
C ASP A 264 3.82 -36.37 8.49
N ARG A 265 5.09 -36.00 8.50
CA ARG A 265 6.05 -36.32 9.55
C ARG A 265 5.97 -35.35 10.73
N SER A 266 5.33 -34.20 10.58
CA SER A 266 5.13 -33.26 11.68
C SER A 266 4.02 -33.70 12.64
N GLY A 267 3.08 -34.52 12.16
CA GLY A 267 1.89 -34.97 12.89
C GLY A 267 0.84 -33.88 13.08
N GLN A 268 0.96 -32.74 12.40
CA GLN A 268 0.09 -31.56 12.54
C GLN A 268 -0.79 -31.34 11.31
N SER A 269 -0.40 -31.85 10.14
CA SER A 269 -1.11 -31.65 8.87
C SER A 269 -1.61 -32.97 8.29
N PRO A 270 -2.64 -32.94 7.42
CA PRO A 270 -3.14 -34.17 6.79
C PRO A 270 -2.11 -34.80 5.85
N ASP A 271 -2.19 -36.11 5.67
CA ASP A 271 -1.42 -36.84 4.67
C ASP A 271 -1.82 -36.43 3.25
N LEU A 272 -0.87 -36.55 2.33
CA LEU A 272 -1.08 -36.39 0.89
C LEU A 272 -1.60 -37.69 0.27
N SER A 273 -2.41 -37.58 -0.78
CA SER A 273 -2.82 -38.70 -1.60
C SER A 273 -2.76 -38.35 -3.09
N PRO A 274 -2.37 -39.30 -3.95
CA PRO A 274 -2.47 -39.15 -5.39
C PRO A 274 -3.89 -38.84 -5.84
N GLN A 275 -3.99 -37.95 -6.81
CA GLN A 275 -5.19 -37.56 -7.51
C GLN A 275 -4.94 -37.82 -8.99
N GLU A 276 -5.96 -38.29 -9.69
CA GLU A 276 -5.86 -38.64 -11.09
C GLU A 276 -7.02 -38.05 -11.87
N LYS A 277 -6.73 -37.57 -13.07
CA LYS A 277 -7.74 -37.14 -14.02
C LYS A 277 -7.37 -37.61 -15.41
N SER A 278 -8.17 -38.53 -15.93
CA SER A 278 -8.03 -38.98 -17.31
C SER A 278 -8.52 -37.90 -18.28
N SER A 279 -7.66 -37.57 -19.25
CA SER A 279 -7.95 -36.65 -20.35
C SER A 279 -7.62 -37.34 -21.68
N PRO A 280 -8.27 -36.96 -22.81
CA PRO A 280 -7.90 -37.48 -24.13
C PRO A 280 -6.43 -37.25 -24.52
N THR A 281 -5.77 -36.31 -23.84
CA THR A 281 -4.37 -35.92 -24.03
C THR A 281 -3.39 -36.65 -23.10
N GLY A 282 -3.86 -37.55 -22.23
CA GLY A 282 -3.08 -38.29 -21.24
C GLY A 282 -3.68 -38.24 -19.83
N ASP A 283 -3.22 -39.13 -18.95
CA ASP A 283 -3.59 -39.09 -17.53
C ASP A 283 -2.75 -38.05 -16.80
N GLU A 284 -3.42 -37.12 -16.10
CA GLU A 284 -2.76 -36.17 -15.23
C GLU A 284 -2.79 -36.68 -13.79
N THR A 285 -1.63 -36.69 -13.14
CA THR A 285 -1.50 -37.07 -11.73
C THR A 285 -0.94 -35.92 -10.91
N TRP A 286 -1.42 -35.76 -9.68
CA TRP A 286 -0.90 -34.79 -8.72
C TRP A 286 -1.13 -35.26 -7.29
N LEU A 287 -0.52 -34.61 -6.31
CA LEU A 287 -0.76 -34.90 -4.89
C LEU A 287 -1.64 -33.82 -4.29
N ALA A 288 -2.59 -34.21 -3.45
CA ALA A 288 -3.37 -33.28 -2.64
C ALA A 288 -3.55 -33.82 -1.22
N THR A 289 -3.67 -32.94 -0.23
CA THR A 289 -3.99 -33.39 1.12
C THR A 289 -5.38 -33.99 1.17
N THR A 290 -5.51 -35.12 1.88
CA THR A 290 -6.78 -35.86 2.05
C THR A 290 -7.91 -35.01 2.63
N ASN A 291 -7.56 -33.97 3.39
CA ASN A 291 -8.45 -32.95 3.91
C ASN A 291 -7.85 -31.55 3.69
N ALA A 292 -8.60 -30.50 4.01
CA ALA A 292 -8.07 -29.15 3.99
C ALA A 292 -6.84 -29.01 4.92
N ALA A 293 -5.81 -28.32 4.46
CA ALA A 293 -4.59 -28.01 5.22
C ALA A 293 -4.83 -26.88 6.23
N THR A 294 -5.79 -27.12 7.13
CA THR A 294 -6.36 -26.13 8.06
C THR A 294 -5.31 -25.60 9.02
N VAL A 295 -4.48 -26.48 9.58
CA VAL A 295 -3.46 -26.11 10.58
C VAL A 295 -2.41 -25.17 9.98
N ILE A 296 -1.90 -25.49 8.79
CA ILE A 296 -0.96 -24.63 8.05
C ILE A 296 -1.54 -23.22 7.90
N SER A 297 -2.76 -23.14 7.35
CA SER A 297 -3.37 -21.84 7.06
C SER A 297 -3.76 -21.07 8.33
N GLN A 298 -4.19 -21.74 9.40
CA GLN A 298 -4.56 -21.07 10.65
C GLN A 298 -3.34 -20.55 11.41
N ARG A 299 -2.26 -21.34 11.52
CA ARG A 299 -1.05 -20.92 12.20
C ARG A 299 -0.37 -19.75 11.49
N ILE A 300 -0.25 -19.81 10.16
CA ILE A 300 0.33 -18.70 9.38
C ILE A 300 -0.51 -17.41 9.50
N ARG A 301 -1.84 -17.51 9.60
CA ARG A 301 -2.70 -16.34 9.88
C ARG A 301 -2.44 -15.74 11.27
N GLN A 302 -2.17 -16.58 12.27
CA GLN A 302 -1.94 -16.15 13.64
C GLN A 302 -0.56 -15.51 13.81
N THR A 303 0.47 -16.08 13.18
CA THR A 303 1.84 -15.59 13.27
C THR A 303 2.14 -14.47 12.28
N ALA A 304 1.35 -14.37 11.21
CA ALA A 304 1.60 -13.52 10.04
C ALA A 304 2.97 -13.78 9.38
N GLN A 305 3.56 -14.96 9.63
CA GLN A 305 4.90 -15.35 9.21
C GLN A 305 4.87 -16.79 8.74
N PHE A 306 5.80 -17.18 7.87
CA PHE A 306 6.02 -18.58 7.53
C PHE A 306 7.36 -18.80 6.84
N SER A 307 7.75 -20.06 6.73
CA SER A 307 8.84 -20.49 5.86
C SER A 307 8.49 -21.83 5.21
N LEU A 308 9.03 -22.05 4.02
CA LEU A 308 8.84 -23.26 3.24
C LEU A 308 10.19 -23.70 2.69
N SER A 309 10.57 -24.94 2.93
CA SER A 309 11.73 -25.60 2.34
C SER A 309 11.24 -26.68 1.39
N ALA A 310 11.75 -26.72 0.17
CA ALA A 310 11.43 -27.77 -0.78
C ALA A 310 12.62 -28.10 -1.69
N ILE A 311 12.70 -29.36 -2.13
CA ILE A 311 13.62 -29.77 -3.19
C ILE A 311 12.80 -30.06 -4.44
N VAL A 312 13.04 -29.31 -5.51
CA VAL A 312 12.25 -29.34 -6.74
C VAL A 312 13.14 -29.56 -7.97
N ALA A 313 12.66 -30.31 -8.95
CA ALA A 313 13.30 -30.47 -10.26
C ALA A 313 12.24 -30.35 -11.35
N THR A 314 12.49 -29.58 -12.42
CA THR A 314 11.62 -29.56 -13.59
C THR A 314 12.07 -30.59 -14.62
N ASP A 315 11.12 -31.14 -15.38
CA ASP A 315 11.41 -31.99 -16.55
C ASP A 315 11.35 -31.18 -17.87
N ASP A 316 10.81 -29.96 -17.83
CA ASP A 316 10.64 -29.08 -18.99
C ASP A 316 10.97 -27.62 -18.62
N ILE A 317 12.18 -27.17 -18.97
CA ILE A 317 12.64 -25.79 -18.74
C ILE A 317 11.85 -24.74 -19.54
N THR A 318 11.12 -25.17 -20.58
CA THR A 318 10.34 -24.29 -21.46
C THR A 318 8.87 -24.15 -21.04
N GLN A 319 8.47 -24.81 -19.94
CA GLN A 319 7.07 -24.88 -19.54
C GLN A 319 6.49 -23.49 -19.23
N THR A 320 5.49 -23.09 -20.01
CA THR A 320 4.79 -21.81 -19.80
C THR A 320 3.91 -21.84 -18.55
N GLY A 321 3.72 -20.67 -17.92
CA GLY A 321 3.31 -20.63 -16.53
C GLY A 321 2.41 -19.48 -16.07
N PRO A 322 2.07 -19.46 -14.76
CA PRO A 322 2.72 -20.28 -13.73
C PRO A 322 2.08 -21.68 -13.61
N ALA A 323 2.82 -22.72 -14.02
CA ALA A 323 2.51 -24.13 -13.79
C ALA A 323 2.60 -24.43 -12.28
N ARG A 324 1.71 -25.27 -11.72
CA ARG A 324 1.57 -25.38 -10.25
C ARG A 324 2.53 -26.42 -9.67
N THR A 325 3.59 -25.93 -9.01
CA THR A 325 4.56 -26.81 -8.35
C THR A 325 4.04 -27.19 -6.97
N ILE A 326 3.83 -26.21 -6.09
CA ILE A 326 3.29 -26.38 -4.73
C ILE A 326 2.27 -25.27 -4.47
N SER A 327 1.05 -25.61 -4.06
CA SER A 327 0.01 -24.61 -3.79
C SER A 327 -0.88 -24.95 -2.59
N LEU A 328 -1.31 -23.91 -1.87
CA LEU A 328 -2.44 -23.96 -0.95
C LEU A 328 -3.62 -23.30 -1.68
N SER A 329 -4.40 -24.06 -2.43
CA SER A 329 -5.42 -23.52 -3.34
C SER A 329 -6.65 -24.40 -3.44
N ARG A 330 -7.77 -23.78 -3.84
CA ARG A 330 -8.98 -24.51 -4.26
C ARG A 330 -9.03 -24.68 -5.78
N ASP A 331 -8.64 -23.62 -6.50
CA ASP A 331 -8.75 -23.53 -7.96
C ASP A 331 -7.83 -22.44 -8.53
N THR A 332 -7.85 -22.27 -9.85
CA THR A 332 -7.02 -21.32 -10.61
C THR A 332 -7.19 -19.84 -10.20
N HIS A 333 -8.24 -19.50 -9.46
CA HIS A 333 -8.58 -18.14 -9.03
C HIS A 333 -8.56 -17.93 -7.51
N HIS A 334 -8.44 -19.01 -6.72
CA HIS A 334 -8.56 -18.97 -5.26
C HIS A 334 -7.42 -19.74 -4.59
N ARG A 335 -6.48 -18.99 -4.00
CA ARG A 335 -5.29 -19.54 -3.34
C ARG A 335 -4.88 -18.74 -2.13
N ASN A 336 -4.14 -19.37 -1.23
CA ASN A 336 -3.41 -18.73 -0.14
C ASN A 336 -1.95 -18.50 -0.54
N LEU A 337 -1.34 -19.53 -1.13
CA LEU A 337 0.05 -19.53 -1.59
C LEU A 337 0.15 -20.36 -2.87
N THR A 338 1.04 -19.97 -3.78
CA THR A 338 1.47 -20.83 -4.88
C THR A 338 2.91 -20.54 -5.24
N LEU A 339 3.69 -21.61 -5.36
CA LEU A 339 4.94 -21.66 -6.09
C LEU A 339 4.60 -22.25 -7.45
N GLY A 340 5.15 -21.67 -8.51
CA GLY A 340 4.92 -22.17 -9.85
C GLY A 340 6.07 -21.89 -10.79
N GLN A 341 6.18 -22.67 -11.85
CA GLN A 341 7.18 -22.48 -12.89
C GLN A 341 6.60 -21.62 -14.02
N ARG A 342 7.37 -20.63 -14.49
CA ARG A 342 7.13 -19.95 -15.77
C ARG A 342 8.47 -19.88 -16.50
N GLU A 343 8.61 -20.69 -17.55
CA GLU A 343 9.88 -20.91 -18.23
C GLU A 343 10.93 -21.33 -17.19
N GLU A 344 12.09 -20.70 -17.17
CA GLU A 344 13.18 -20.98 -16.24
C GLU A 344 12.97 -20.39 -14.83
N ASN A 345 11.86 -19.66 -14.62
CA ASN A 345 11.67 -18.83 -13.44
C ASN A 345 10.69 -19.45 -12.44
N LEU A 346 10.96 -19.24 -11.15
CA LEU A 346 9.98 -19.42 -10.08
C LEU A 346 9.07 -18.20 -10.00
N VAL A 347 7.77 -18.44 -9.95
CA VAL A 347 6.74 -17.45 -9.65
C VAL A 347 6.08 -17.79 -8.32
N VAL A 348 6.13 -16.87 -7.36
CA VAL A 348 5.47 -17.01 -6.06
C VAL A 348 4.30 -16.04 -5.96
N ARG A 349 3.13 -16.57 -5.61
CA ARG A 349 1.92 -15.81 -5.34
C ARG A 349 1.51 -15.94 -3.89
N LEU A 350 1.41 -14.82 -3.21
CA LEU A 350 1.04 -14.75 -1.80
C LEU A 350 -0.25 -13.95 -1.63
N ARG A 351 -1.27 -14.58 -1.06
CA ARG A 351 -2.53 -13.90 -0.77
C ARG A 351 -2.44 -13.04 0.48
N SER A 352 -2.92 -11.81 0.36
CA SER A 352 -3.28 -10.90 1.44
C SER A 352 -4.60 -10.19 1.07
N PRO A 353 -5.17 -9.33 1.93
CA PRO A 353 -6.28 -8.48 1.50
C PRO A 353 -5.92 -7.64 0.26
N MET A 354 -4.69 -7.12 0.20
CA MET A 354 -4.19 -6.30 -0.91
C MET A 354 -4.08 -7.09 -2.21
N THR A 355 -3.46 -8.27 -2.21
CA THR A 355 -3.14 -9.03 -3.44
C THR A 355 -4.32 -9.83 -4.01
N GLY A 356 -5.51 -9.68 -3.41
CA GLY A 356 -6.75 -10.29 -3.87
C GLY A 356 -6.86 -11.80 -3.60
N ARG A 357 -7.97 -12.39 -4.05
CA ARG A 357 -8.28 -13.82 -3.79
C ARG A 357 -7.30 -14.80 -4.44
N ASN A 358 -6.59 -14.35 -5.47
CA ASN A 358 -5.63 -15.13 -6.23
C ASN A 358 -4.16 -14.83 -5.90
N GLY A 359 -3.88 -13.84 -5.04
CA GLY A 359 -2.53 -13.45 -4.65
C GLY A 359 -1.64 -13.01 -5.82
N SER A 360 -2.21 -12.37 -6.84
CA SER A 360 -1.57 -12.19 -8.14
C SER A 360 -0.91 -10.83 -8.38
N ASP A 361 -1.19 -9.83 -7.55
CA ASP A 361 -0.64 -8.49 -7.72
C ASP A 361 -0.19 -7.88 -6.37
N PRO A 362 1.13 -7.73 -6.13
CA PRO A 362 2.22 -8.25 -6.94
C PRO A 362 2.41 -9.78 -6.78
N ASP A 363 3.00 -10.43 -7.78
CA ASP A 363 3.66 -11.73 -7.65
C ASP A 363 5.20 -11.58 -7.66
N LEU A 364 5.91 -12.60 -7.15
CA LEU A 364 7.38 -12.59 -7.05
C LEU A 364 7.93 -13.49 -8.14
N THR A 365 8.75 -12.93 -9.04
CA THR A 365 9.49 -13.74 -10.02
C THR A 365 10.96 -13.84 -9.60
N VAL A 366 11.46 -15.06 -9.43
CA VAL A 366 12.86 -15.38 -9.13
C VAL A 366 13.43 -16.17 -10.30
N ALA A 367 14.51 -15.65 -10.88
CA ALA A 367 15.14 -16.28 -12.04
C ALA A 367 15.97 -17.50 -11.64
N GLY A 368 16.01 -18.48 -12.54
CA GLY A 368 17.00 -19.56 -12.53
C GLY A 368 16.71 -20.76 -11.64
N LEU A 369 15.54 -20.86 -10.98
CA LEU A 369 15.19 -22.09 -10.24
C LEU A 369 14.98 -23.29 -11.18
N PHE A 370 14.50 -23.05 -12.39
CA PHE A 370 14.13 -24.07 -13.37
C PHE A 370 14.94 -23.91 -14.67
N ALA A 371 16.17 -23.39 -14.57
CA ALA A 371 17.07 -23.20 -15.71
C ALA A 371 17.68 -24.51 -16.23
N ASP A 372 17.65 -25.56 -15.41
CA ASP A 372 18.03 -26.92 -15.78
C ASP A 372 17.08 -27.93 -15.11
N THR A 373 17.32 -29.23 -15.37
CA THR A 373 16.48 -30.33 -14.88
C THR A 373 17.03 -30.98 -13.60
N GLN A 374 18.08 -30.41 -12.99
CA GLN A 374 18.63 -30.94 -11.74
C GLN A 374 17.73 -30.57 -10.56
N PRO A 375 17.79 -31.36 -9.46
CA PRO A 375 17.13 -30.98 -8.22
C PRO A 375 17.80 -29.76 -7.58
N HIS A 376 16.99 -28.73 -7.33
CA HIS A 376 17.39 -27.52 -6.61
C HIS A 376 16.70 -27.44 -5.25
N HIS A 377 17.44 -26.99 -4.24
CA HIS A 377 16.90 -26.74 -2.90
C HIS A 377 16.45 -25.29 -2.79
N LEU A 378 15.15 -25.11 -2.59
CA LEU A 378 14.48 -23.84 -2.39
C LEU A 378 14.16 -23.64 -0.90
N VAL A 379 14.47 -22.47 -0.37
CA VAL A 379 13.92 -21.97 0.90
C VAL A 379 13.24 -20.62 0.68
N LEU A 380 11.97 -20.53 1.05
CA LEU A 380 11.17 -19.32 1.04
C LEU A 380 10.89 -18.91 2.49
N SER A 381 11.08 -17.63 2.82
CA SER A 381 10.83 -17.08 4.15
C SER A 381 10.04 -15.78 4.04
N PHE A 382 8.96 -15.67 4.83
CA PHE A 382 8.13 -14.47 4.95
C PHE A 382 8.07 -14.02 6.40
N ASP A 383 8.66 -12.87 6.70
CA ASP A 383 8.80 -12.31 8.06
C ASP A 383 7.62 -11.44 8.53
N GLY A 384 6.55 -11.38 7.72
CA GLY A 384 5.40 -10.50 7.95
C GLY A 384 5.46 -9.21 7.15
N SER A 385 6.61 -8.89 6.56
CA SER A 385 6.81 -7.74 5.68
C SER A 385 7.55 -8.08 4.40
N VAL A 386 8.56 -8.95 4.43
CA VAL A 386 9.39 -9.27 3.27
C VAL A 386 9.25 -10.75 2.93
N LEU A 387 8.92 -11.03 1.66
CA LEU A 387 8.98 -12.36 1.08
C LEU A 387 10.32 -12.53 0.37
N GLN A 388 11.17 -13.40 0.90
CA GLN A 388 12.50 -13.67 0.39
C GLN A 388 12.63 -15.14 -0.04
N VAL A 389 13.39 -15.37 -1.10
CA VAL A 389 13.69 -16.70 -1.64
C VAL A 389 15.21 -16.94 -1.64
N TYR A 390 15.62 -18.16 -1.37
CA TYR A 390 16.97 -18.69 -1.45
C TYR A 390 16.96 -19.95 -2.32
N ILE A 391 17.92 -20.06 -3.24
CA ILE A 391 18.09 -21.21 -4.13
C ILE A 391 19.52 -21.71 -3.93
N ASP A 392 19.67 -22.97 -3.53
CA ASP A 392 20.96 -23.63 -3.28
C ASP A 392 21.92 -22.81 -2.40
N GLY A 393 21.38 -22.21 -1.33
CA GLY A 393 22.14 -21.37 -0.40
C GLY A 393 22.32 -19.92 -0.83
N VAL A 394 21.97 -19.58 -2.07
CA VAL A 394 22.12 -18.22 -2.61
C VAL A 394 20.82 -17.44 -2.44
N ARG A 395 20.91 -16.27 -1.80
CA ARG A 395 19.79 -15.34 -1.64
C ARG A 395 19.43 -14.71 -2.98
N SER A 396 18.17 -14.83 -3.40
CA SER A 396 17.65 -14.14 -4.59
C SER A 396 17.74 -12.61 -4.43
N PRO A 397 18.17 -11.86 -5.45
CA PRO A 397 18.12 -10.40 -5.43
C PRO A 397 16.68 -9.87 -5.45
N ASN A 398 15.75 -10.64 -6.02
CA ASN A 398 14.33 -10.30 -6.07
C ASN A 398 13.63 -10.73 -4.77
N SER A 399 12.82 -9.82 -4.22
CA SER A 399 11.96 -10.03 -3.05
C SER A 399 10.71 -9.16 -3.17
N ILE A 400 9.64 -9.49 -2.45
CA ILE A 400 8.48 -8.58 -2.32
C ILE A 400 8.52 -7.92 -0.95
N ASP A 401 8.52 -6.59 -0.96
CA ASP A 401 8.41 -5.76 0.24
C ASP A 401 6.95 -5.38 0.52
N LEU A 402 6.22 -6.26 1.19
CA LEU A 402 4.82 -6.15 1.60
C LEU A 402 4.64 -5.23 2.83
N LYS A 403 5.14 -3.99 2.74
CA LYS A 403 5.01 -2.95 3.78
C LYS A 403 3.80 -2.05 3.58
N SER A 404 3.45 -1.31 4.64
CA SER A 404 2.41 -0.26 4.63
C SER A 404 2.59 0.77 3.51
N GLY A 405 3.84 1.11 3.15
CA GLY A 405 4.14 1.95 1.99
C GLY A 405 3.62 1.34 0.68
N LEU A 406 3.93 0.07 0.43
CA LEU A 406 3.44 -0.64 -0.77
C LEU A 406 1.90 -0.70 -0.80
N ALA A 407 1.27 -0.98 0.35
CA ALA A 407 -0.18 -0.98 0.47
C ALA A 407 -0.81 0.36 0.10
N LEU A 408 -0.19 1.47 0.49
CA LEU A 408 -0.64 2.80 0.09
C LEU A 408 -0.59 2.97 -1.44
N TYR A 409 0.52 2.60 -2.08
CA TYR A 409 0.63 2.69 -3.55
C TYR A 409 -0.41 1.83 -4.26
N HIS A 410 -0.64 0.61 -3.75
CA HIS A 410 -1.65 -0.29 -4.29
C HIS A 410 -3.09 0.24 -4.08
N LEU A 411 -3.37 0.98 -3.00
CA LEU A 411 -4.67 1.64 -2.80
C LEU A 411 -4.94 2.75 -3.83
N PHE A 412 -3.89 3.38 -4.35
CA PHE A 412 -4.00 4.40 -5.39
C PHE A 412 -3.72 3.86 -6.79
N GLU A 413 -3.68 2.52 -6.97
CA GLU A 413 -3.32 1.84 -8.22
C GLU A 413 -2.06 2.41 -8.90
N VAL A 414 -1.12 2.91 -8.10
CA VAL A 414 0.12 3.45 -8.63
C VAL A 414 0.97 2.26 -9.10
N PRO A 415 1.42 2.25 -10.36
CA PRO A 415 2.09 1.09 -10.91
C PRO A 415 3.41 0.82 -10.21
N LEU A 416 3.57 -0.43 -9.77
CA LEU A 416 4.74 -0.87 -9.02
C LEU A 416 5.97 -1.03 -9.92
N GLU A 417 5.77 -1.46 -11.17
CA GLU A 417 6.82 -1.65 -12.16
C GLU A 417 7.35 -0.31 -12.72
N ALA A 418 6.51 0.72 -12.79
CA ALA A 418 6.89 2.03 -13.35
C ALA A 418 7.63 2.94 -12.36
N THR A 419 7.57 2.62 -11.07
CA THR A 419 8.15 3.46 -10.02
C THR A 419 9.36 2.76 -9.42
N ALA A 420 10.50 3.45 -9.39
CA ALA A 420 11.66 2.95 -8.63
C ALA A 420 11.26 2.76 -7.15
N ILE A 421 11.78 1.72 -6.49
CA ILE A 421 11.54 1.44 -5.06
C ILE A 421 11.79 2.70 -4.21
N ASP A 422 12.85 3.46 -4.55
CA ASP A 422 13.18 4.72 -3.88
C ASP A 422 12.11 5.79 -4.08
N LEU A 423 11.54 5.93 -5.27
CA LEU A 423 10.50 6.91 -5.52
C LEU A 423 9.24 6.61 -4.68
N ARG A 424 8.89 5.32 -4.53
CA ARG A 424 7.81 4.89 -3.63
C ARG A 424 8.13 5.21 -2.17
N ARG A 425 9.36 4.95 -1.75
CA ARG A 425 9.78 5.30 -0.39
C ARG A 425 9.66 6.82 -0.17
N TRP A 426 10.20 7.65 -1.05
CA TRP A 426 10.13 9.11 -0.93
C TRP A 426 8.70 9.63 -0.94
N GLY A 427 7.82 9.11 -1.79
CA GLY A 427 6.43 9.55 -1.84
C GLY A 427 5.64 9.19 -0.59
N TYR A 428 5.76 7.96 -0.07
CA TYR A 428 5.11 7.54 1.18
C TYR A 428 5.56 8.42 2.36
N TYR A 429 6.88 8.60 2.54
CA TYR A 429 7.42 9.42 3.62
C TYR A 429 7.03 10.89 3.46
N SER A 430 7.02 11.43 2.24
CA SER A 430 6.61 12.83 2.00
C SER A 430 5.14 13.07 2.35
N LEU A 431 4.24 12.16 1.95
CA LEU A 431 2.81 12.29 2.22
C LEU A 431 2.52 12.35 3.73
N ILE A 432 3.21 11.53 4.50
CA ILE A 432 2.99 11.37 5.94
C ILE A 432 3.77 12.41 6.77
N LEU A 433 4.97 12.80 6.33
CA LEU A 433 5.89 13.58 7.16
C LEU A 433 5.89 15.07 6.89
N VAL A 434 5.60 15.50 5.66
CA VAL A 434 5.49 16.94 5.34
C VAL A 434 4.47 17.64 6.24
N PRO A 435 3.27 17.07 6.51
CA PRO A 435 2.30 17.72 7.39
C PRO A 435 2.78 17.94 8.82
N PHE A 436 3.66 17.09 9.37
CA PHE A 436 4.23 17.32 10.70
C PHE A 436 5.00 18.65 10.79
N GLY A 437 5.86 18.96 9.81
CA GLY A 437 6.61 20.22 9.84
C GLY A 437 5.72 21.45 9.65
N ILE A 438 4.63 21.33 8.87
CA ILE A 438 3.61 22.37 8.76
C ILE A 438 2.92 22.57 10.12
N LEU A 439 2.47 21.50 10.78
CA LEU A 439 1.82 21.55 12.08
C LEU A 439 2.74 22.12 13.17
N LEU A 440 4.02 21.73 13.18
CA LEU A 440 5.04 22.34 14.07
C LEU A 440 5.21 23.83 13.80
N GLY A 441 5.20 24.21 12.53
CA GLY A 441 5.26 25.60 12.10
C GLY A 441 4.10 26.43 12.61
N CYS A 442 2.91 25.83 12.74
CA CYS A 442 1.71 26.46 13.29
C CYS A 442 1.75 26.69 14.80
N ILE A 443 2.58 25.97 15.57
CA ILE A 443 2.63 26.12 17.04
C ILE A 443 3.21 27.50 17.41
N PRO A 444 2.40 28.40 18.01
CA PRO A 444 2.87 29.72 18.40
C PRO A 444 3.64 29.60 19.71
N LEU A 445 4.97 29.53 19.65
CA LEU A 445 5.81 29.45 20.84
C LEU A 445 6.39 30.83 21.17
N ARG A 446 6.17 31.29 22.42
CA ARG A 446 6.65 32.59 22.90
C ARG A 446 8.17 32.57 23.08
N VAL A 447 8.84 33.59 22.54
CA VAL A 447 10.31 33.77 22.51
C VAL A 447 10.94 33.81 23.92
N SER A 448 10.19 34.13 24.97
CA SER A 448 10.71 34.28 26.34
C SER A 448 11.27 32.99 26.96
N ARG A 449 11.08 31.81 26.34
CA ARG A 449 11.66 30.53 26.77
C ARG A 449 12.37 29.81 25.62
N ARG A 450 13.41 30.43 25.04
CA ARG A 450 14.16 29.90 23.87
C ARG A 450 14.63 28.44 24.01
N LYS A 451 15.10 28.02 25.19
CA LYS A 451 15.51 26.60 25.42
C LYS A 451 14.34 25.63 25.30
N LEU A 452 13.19 25.96 25.89
CA LEU A 452 11.98 25.14 25.81
C LEU A 452 11.43 25.11 24.37
N TYR A 453 11.57 26.21 23.62
CA TYR A 453 11.23 26.26 22.20
C TYR A 453 12.07 25.29 21.37
N LEU A 454 13.40 25.34 21.53
CA LEU A 454 14.31 24.44 20.80
C LEU A 454 14.02 22.98 21.17
N LEU A 455 13.82 22.68 22.45
CA LEU A 455 13.46 21.34 22.90
C LEU A 455 12.16 20.85 22.27
N ALA A 456 11.09 21.65 22.29
CA ALA A 456 9.79 21.27 21.72
C ALA A 456 9.86 21.03 20.20
N VAL A 457 10.58 21.87 19.46
CA VAL A 457 10.77 21.70 18.01
C VAL A 457 11.61 20.46 17.72
N SER A 458 12.72 20.27 18.43
CA SER A 458 13.56 19.07 18.29
C SER A 458 12.79 17.80 18.61
N SER A 459 12.02 17.77 19.70
CA SER A 459 11.15 16.64 20.04
C SER A 459 10.07 16.42 18.99
N GLY A 460 9.47 17.48 18.45
CA GLY A 460 8.48 17.41 17.38
C GLY A 460 9.03 16.86 16.05
N ILE A 461 10.33 17.01 15.79
CA ILE A 461 10.99 16.42 14.62
C ILE A 461 11.38 14.97 14.90
N ILE A 462 11.95 14.70 16.07
CA ILE A 462 12.55 13.40 16.39
C ILE A 462 11.48 12.35 16.73
N LEU A 463 10.48 12.69 17.55
CA LEU A 463 9.56 11.71 18.11
C LEU A 463 8.65 11.06 17.04
N PRO A 464 8.01 11.79 16.10
CA PRO A 464 7.21 11.14 15.06
C PRO A 464 8.04 10.23 14.17
N ALA A 465 9.29 10.61 13.86
CA ALA A 465 10.21 9.80 13.07
C ALA A 465 10.56 8.49 13.79
N LEU A 466 10.88 8.55 15.09
CA LEU A 466 11.15 7.37 15.91
C LEU A 466 9.92 6.47 16.06
N LEU A 467 8.73 7.06 16.26
CA LEU A 467 7.50 6.29 16.40
C LEU A 467 7.13 5.59 15.09
N LEU A 468 7.20 6.29 13.95
CA LEU A 468 6.90 5.72 12.64
C LEU A 468 7.91 4.63 12.26
N GLU A 469 9.22 4.93 12.32
CA GLU A 469 10.24 3.93 11.96
C GLU A 469 10.28 2.78 12.96
N GLY A 470 10.04 3.05 14.25
CA GLY A 470 9.95 2.00 15.26
C GLY A 470 8.77 1.06 15.00
N LEU A 471 7.61 1.61 14.62
CA LEU A 471 6.48 0.81 14.17
C LEU A 471 6.89 -0.03 12.94
N LEU A 472 7.38 0.60 11.86
CA LEU A 472 7.77 -0.11 10.63
C LEU A 472 8.89 -1.14 10.84
N ALA A 473 9.76 -0.94 11.83
CA ALA A 473 10.84 -1.87 12.18
C ALA A 473 10.30 -3.08 12.95
N LEU A 474 9.42 -2.84 13.94
CA LEU A 474 8.71 -3.90 14.65
C LEU A 474 7.86 -4.74 13.69
N GLU A 475 7.17 -4.08 12.76
CA GLU A 475 6.35 -4.73 11.72
C GLU A 475 7.16 -5.63 10.80
N ALA A 476 8.40 -5.25 10.50
CA ALA A 476 9.29 -5.98 9.60
C ALA A 476 10.30 -6.87 10.32
N GLY A 477 10.13 -7.11 11.63
CA GLY A 477 11.03 -7.98 12.41
C GLY A 477 12.50 -7.56 12.36
N ARG A 478 12.77 -6.28 12.09
CA ARG A 478 14.13 -5.74 11.84
C ARG A 478 14.47 -4.64 12.84
N SER A 479 15.74 -4.29 12.90
CA SER A 479 16.17 -3.09 13.62
C SER A 479 15.71 -1.81 12.90
N MET A 480 15.58 -0.72 13.66
CA MET A 480 15.29 0.60 13.11
C MET A 480 16.38 1.02 12.14
N ARG A 481 15.98 1.52 10.99
CA ARG A 481 16.86 1.95 9.91
C ARG A 481 17.23 3.41 10.06
N SER A 482 18.52 3.69 10.23
CA SER A 482 19.03 5.06 10.41
C SER A 482 18.73 5.94 9.19
N ASP A 483 18.79 5.39 7.99
CA ASP A 483 18.48 6.11 6.75
C ASP A 483 17.00 6.57 6.67
N ASN A 484 16.05 5.77 7.17
CA ASN A 484 14.65 6.20 7.32
C ASN A 484 14.48 7.32 8.35
N LEU A 485 15.23 7.27 9.45
CA LEU A 485 15.21 8.32 10.47
C LEU A 485 15.77 9.64 9.92
N TYR A 486 16.90 9.60 9.22
CA TYR A 486 17.49 10.78 8.58
C TYR A 486 16.53 11.38 7.54
N LEU A 487 15.95 10.55 6.67
CA LEU A 487 14.94 10.98 5.71
C LEU A 487 13.78 11.69 6.40
N SER A 488 13.28 11.10 7.48
CA SER A 488 12.16 11.65 8.24
C SER A 488 12.49 13.00 8.85
N TRP A 489 13.64 13.12 9.50
CA TRP A 489 14.09 14.39 10.09
C TRP A 489 14.29 15.48 9.04
N VAL A 490 14.85 15.14 7.88
CA VAL A 490 15.03 16.07 6.76
C VAL A 490 13.67 16.56 6.25
N LEU A 491 12.72 15.66 6.00
CA LEU A 491 11.40 16.03 5.47
C LEU A 491 10.63 16.94 6.45
N ILE A 492 10.58 16.59 7.73
CA ILE A 492 9.89 17.40 8.76
C ILE A 492 10.58 18.75 8.93
N SER A 493 11.91 18.78 8.95
CA SER A 493 12.68 20.02 9.12
C SER A 493 12.54 20.94 7.91
N LEU A 494 12.64 20.40 6.71
CA LEU A 494 12.53 21.15 5.47
C LEU A 494 11.11 21.71 5.31
N SER A 495 10.06 20.92 5.58
CA SER A 495 8.68 21.41 5.50
C SER A 495 8.40 22.50 6.55
N LEU A 496 8.94 22.37 7.76
CA LEU A 496 8.89 23.41 8.79
C LEU A 496 9.55 24.72 8.32
N LEU A 497 10.76 24.62 7.76
CA LEU A 497 11.52 25.78 7.28
C LEU A 497 10.83 26.46 6.10
N LEU A 498 10.37 25.69 5.11
CA LEU A 498 9.63 26.21 3.95
C LEU A 498 8.34 26.89 4.38
N PHE A 499 7.58 26.27 5.28
CA PHE A 499 6.34 26.85 5.79
C PHE A 499 6.59 28.16 6.53
N LYS A 500 7.57 28.21 7.44
CA LYS A 500 7.95 29.45 8.13
C LYS A 500 8.50 30.51 7.18
N GLY A 501 9.28 30.12 6.17
CA GLY A 501 9.78 31.02 5.14
C GLY A 501 8.65 31.66 4.33
N GLY A 502 7.68 30.85 3.88
CA GLY A 502 6.48 31.31 3.18
C GLY A 502 5.64 32.28 4.01
N GLN A 503 5.51 32.03 5.32
CA GLN A 503 4.83 32.95 6.24
C GLN A 503 5.52 34.32 6.33
N ILE A 504 6.84 34.34 6.44
CA ILE A 504 7.62 35.58 6.50
C ILE A 504 7.45 36.36 5.19
N GLY A 505 7.49 35.68 4.04
CA GLY A 505 7.26 36.29 2.73
C GLY A 505 5.86 36.91 2.60
N LEU A 506 4.81 36.17 2.99
CA LEU A 506 3.43 36.65 2.95
C LEU A 506 3.20 37.85 3.89
N GLY A 507 3.79 37.80 5.09
CA GLY A 507 3.73 38.91 6.05
C GLY A 507 4.40 40.19 5.52
N ARG A 508 5.53 40.06 4.81
CA ARG A 508 6.20 41.19 4.15
C ARG A 508 5.35 41.78 3.01
N ALA A 509 4.75 40.93 2.17
CA ALA A 509 3.89 41.37 1.06
C ALA A 509 2.63 42.12 1.52
N LEU A 510 2.01 41.66 2.61
CA LEU A 510 0.85 42.35 3.20
C LEU A 510 1.24 43.70 3.83
N ALA A 511 2.42 43.78 4.46
CA ALA A 511 2.92 45.02 5.04
C ALA A 511 3.36 46.05 3.98
N SER A 512 3.87 45.60 2.82
CA SER A 512 4.17 46.51 1.69
C SER A 512 2.90 47.05 1.05
N HIS A 513 1.84 46.24 0.90
CA HIS A 513 0.54 46.69 0.39
C HIS A 513 -0.17 47.67 1.33
N SER A 514 -0.07 47.48 2.64
CA SER A 514 -0.65 48.44 3.59
C SER A 514 0.09 49.78 3.57
N ARG A 515 1.41 49.76 3.36
CA ARG A 515 2.24 50.97 3.25
C ARG A 515 1.96 51.75 1.97
N SER A 516 1.85 51.08 0.82
CA SER A 516 1.50 51.75 -0.44
C SER A 516 0.12 52.39 -0.39
N ASN A 517 -0.85 51.74 0.24
CA ASN A 517 -2.19 52.32 0.41
C ASN A 517 -2.20 53.49 1.40
N SER A 518 -1.40 53.46 2.47
CA SER A 518 -1.29 54.61 3.38
C SER A 518 -0.55 55.79 2.77
N GLU A 519 0.45 55.55 1.92
CA GLU A 519 1.18 56.61 1.20
C GLU A 519 0.32 57.22 0.08
N SER A 520 -0.50 56.43 -0.61
CA SER A 520 -1.48 56.91 -1.59
C SER A 520 -2.56 57.79 -0.95
N ILE A 521 -3.11 57.38 0.21
CA ILE A 521 -4.10 58.19 0.93
C ILE A 521 -3.47 59.47 1.50
N ALA A 522 -2.21 59.42 1.93
CA ALA A 522 -1.48 60.60 2.40
C ALA A 522 -1.03 61.55 1.27
N SER A 523 -1.06 61.12 0.01
CA SER A 523 -0.84 61.99 -1.15
C SER A 523 -2.12 62.58 -1.75
N GLU A 524 -3.28 62.07 -1.34
CA GLU A 524 -4.61 62.57 -1.75
C GLU A 524 -5.26 63.50 -0.71
N ILE A 525 -4.67 63.64 0.48
CA ILE A 525 -4.99 64.63 1.52
C ILE A 525 -3.95 65.74 1.47
#